data_AF-A0A975HCE4-F1
#
_entry.id   AF-A0A975HCE4-F1
#
_cell.length_a   1.000
_cell.length_b   1.000
_cell.length_c   1.000
_cell.angle_alpha   90.00
_cell.angle_beta   90.00
_cell.angle_gamma   90.00
#
_symmetry.space_group_name_H-M   'P 1'
#
loop_
_entity.id
_entity.type
_entity.pdbx_description
1 polymer ?
#
loop_
_entity_poly.entity_id
_entity_poly.type
_entity_poly.pdbx_seq_one_letter_code
_entity_poly.pdbx_strand_id
1 'polypeptide(L)'
;MMTFPFEAFAPVAALLGVLGLGAWVFTTWLRIRHGYPLENSWGKAVYPRTSDETTERVRLLSTENAQLRAELSAVKDRLATVERIVTDGSYRLDREIDALRGPAN
;
A
#
# COMPACT_ATOMS: atom_id res chain seq x y z
N MET A 1 66.70 4.09 16.32
CA MET A 1 65.23 3.85 16.21
C MET A 1 64.52 4.99 16.92
N MET A 2 63.69 5.78 16.24
CA MET A 2 62.89 6.81 16.91
C MET A 2 61.79 6.14 17.74
N THR A 3 61.79 6.35 19.05
CA THR A 3 60.72 5.90 19.95
C THR A 3 59.54 6.86 19.83
N PHE A 4 58.46 6.44 19.18
CA PHE A 4 57.22 7.21 19.13
C PHE A 4 56.63 7.33 20.54
N PRO A 5 56.34 8.55 21.04
CA PRO A 5 55.87 8.75 22.41
C PRO A 5 54.36 8.48 22.51
N PHE A 6 53.96 7.21 22.46
CA PHE A 6 52.55 6.79 22.51
C PHE A 6 51.79 7.33 23.73
N GLU A 7 52.46 7.44 24.88
CA GLU A 7 51.89 7.97 26.13
C GLU A 7 51.39 9.42 25.99
N ALA A 8 52.09 10.25 25.19
CA ALA A 8 51.71 11.64 24.97
C ALA A 8 50.53 11.78 23.99
N PHE A 9 50.40 10.84 23.05
CA PHE A 9 49.36 10.86 22.02
C PHE A 9 48.10 10.09 22.40
N ALA A 10 48.19 9.12 23.31
CA ALA A 10 47.06 8.33 23.81
C ALA A 10 45.88 9.17 24.31
N PRO A 11 46.05 10.20 25.18
CA PRO A 11 44.91 10.99 25.66
C PRO A 11 44.28 11.83 24.55
N VAL A 12 45.08 12.34 23.61
CA VAL A 12 44.59 13.13 22.46
C VAL A 12 43.79 12.22 21.51
N ALA A 13 44.29 11.03 21.23
CA ALA A 13 43.60 10.04 20.39
C ALA A 13 42.27 9.59 21.02
N ALA A 14 42.25 9.37 22.34
CA ALA A 14 41.03 9.02 23.06
C ALA A 14 39.98 10.15 22.99
N LEU A 15 40.40 11.39 23.20
CA LEU A 15 39.51 12.56 23.11
C LEU A 15 38.90 12.70 21.71
N LEU A 16 39.73 12.59 20.67
CA LEU A 16 39.28 12.65 19.28
C LEU A 16 38.36 11.48 18.92
N GLY A 17 38.61 10.28 19.44
CA GLY A 17 37.73 9.12 19.26
C GLY A 17 36.34 9.34 19.84
N VAL A 18 36.26 9.85 21.07
CA VAL A 18 34.96 10.16 21.72
C VAL A 18 34.21 11.26 20.97
N LEU A 19 34.90 12.33 20.57
CA LEU A 19 34.28 13.41 19.79
C LEU A 19 33.80 12.93 18.42
N GLY A 20 34.55 12.05 17.74
CA GLY A 20 34.16 11.47 16.47
C GLY A 20 32.89 10.61 16.57
N LEU A 21 32.82 9.75 17.60
CA LEU A 21 31.63 8.94 17.87
C LEU A 21 30.42 9.83 18.22
N GLY A 22 30.64 10.84 19.08
CA GLY A 22 29.61 11.82 19.44
C GLY A 22 29.07 12.58 18.23
N ALA A 23 29.95 13.04 17.34
CA ALA A 23 29.58 13.73 16.10
C ALA A 23 28.79 12.81 15.14
N TRP A 24 29.18 11.54 15.03
CA TRP A 24 28.45 10.57 14.19
C TRP A 24 27.05 10.25 14.72
N VAL A 25 26.92 10.04 16.04
CA VAL A 25 25.61 9.84 16.68
C VAL A 25 24.76 11.10 16.56
N PHE A 26 25.34 12.29 16.78
CA PHE A 26 24.63 13.56 16.68
C PHE A 26 24.09 13.82 15.26
N THR A 27 24.91 13.60 14.24
CA THR A 27 24.49 13.77 12.84
C THR A 27 23.43 12.74 12.43
N THR A 28 23.53 11.50 12.91
CA THR A 28 22.52 10.45 12.67
C THR A 28 21.20 10.80 13.38
N TRP A 29 21.27 11.27 14.63
CA TRP A 29 20.11 11.74 15.39
C TRP A 29 19.42 12.92 14.71
N LEU A 30 20.20 13.89 14.22
CA LEU A 30 19.68 15.06 13.50
C LEU A 30 18.98 14.65 12.21
N ARG A 31 19.56 13.72 11.44
CA ARG A 31 18.97 13.16 10.22
C ARG A 31 17.64 12.46 10.49
N ILE A 32 17.58 11.65 11.55
CA ILE A 32 16.34 10.98 12.00
C ILE A 32 15.29 12.02 12.38
N ARG A 33 15.67 13.03 13.18
CA ARG A 33 14.74 14.05 13.69
C ARG A 33 14.18 14.94 12.57
N HIS A 34 14.95 15.21 11.53
CA HIS A 34 14.56 16.04 10.38
C HIS A 34 13.99 15.23 9.21
N GLY A 35 13.79 13.92 9.36
CA GLY A 35 13.14 13.08 8.36
C GLY A 35 13.98 12.85 7.09
N TYR A 36 15.30 13.01 7.15
CA TYR A 36 16.16 12.64 6.04
C TYR A 36 16.13 11.11 5.88
N PRO A 37 16.02 10.59 4.65
CA PRO A 37 16.01 9.16 4.42
C PRO A 37 17.34 8.56 4.91
N LEU A 38 17.24 7.62 5.85
CA LEU A 38 18.40 6.83 6.25
C LEU A 38 18.62 5.81 5.15
N GLU A 39 19.62 6.01 4.30
CA GLU A 39 20.01 5.01 3.32
C GLU A 39 20.50 3.77 4.06
N ASN A 40 19.90 2.61 3.79
CA ASN A 40 20.55 1.36 4.13
C ASN A 40 21.75 1.15 3.21
N SER A 41 22.65 0.22 3.56
CA SER A 41 23.88 -0.09 2.79
C SER A 41 23.65 -0.58 1.34
N TRP A 42 22.42 -0.54 0.83
CA TRP A 42 22.01 -0.88 -0.53
C TRP A 42 21.19 0.25 -1.22
N GLY A 43 21.30 1.49 -0.75
CA GLY A 43 20.75 2.66 -1.46
C GLY A 43 19.21 2.74 -1.47
N LYS A 44 18.54 2.02 -0.57
CA LYS A 44 17.09 2.19 -0.36
C LYS A 44 16.89 3.12 0.82
N ALA A 45 16.25 4.26 0.55
CA ALA A 45 15.77 5.19 1.55
C ALA A 45 14.87 4.47 2.56
N VAL A 46 15.40 4.18 3.75
CA VAL A 46 14.59 3.79 4.90
C VAL A 46 14.02 5.10 5.45
N TYR A 47 12.84 5.47 4.96
CA TYR A 47 12.02 6.45 5.64
C TYR A 47 11.62 5.83 6.98
N PRO A 48 11.92 6.47 8.13
CA PRO A 48 11.25 6.13 9.39
C PRO A 48 9.77 6.47 9.20
N ARG A 49 9.01 5.53 8.64
CA ARG A 49 7.59 5.69 8.35
C ARG A 49 6.88 5.80 9.69
N THR A 50 6.20 6.91 9.87
CA THR A 50 4.95 7.01 10.63
C THR A 50 4.03 5.87 10.20
N SER A 51 4.13 4.74 10.90
CA SER A 51 3.40 3.50 10.59
C SER A 51 1.89 3.67 10.73
N ASP A 52 1.43 4.59 11.58
CA ASP A 52 0.02 4.74 11.89
C ASP A 52 -0.76 5.36 10.73
N GLU A 53 -0.29 6.46 10.15
CA GLU A 53 -1.04 7.18 9.12
C GLU A 53 -1.15 6.38 7.80
N THR A 54 -0.11 5.61 7.45
CA THR A 54 -0.16 4.74 6.26
C THR A 54 -1.03 3.52 6.52
N THR A 55 -0.99 2.95 7.73
CA THR A 55 -1.84 1.80 8.10
C THR A 55 -3.31 2.20 8.18
N GLU A 56 -3.60 3.40 8.67
CA GLU A 56 -4.95 3.96 8.74
C GLU A 56 -5.51 4.22 7.33
N ARG A 57 -4.73 4.82 6.43
CA ARG A 57 -5.12 4.97 5.00
C ARG A 57 -5.37 3.63 4.32
N VAL A 58 -4.54 2.62 4.57
CA VAL A 58 -4.74 1.28 4.01
C VAL A 58 -6.02 0.63 4.56
N ARG A 59 -6.33 0.83 5.85
CA ARG A 59 -7.60 0.36 6.44
C ARG A 59 -8.81 1.05 5.81
N LEU A 60 -8.78 2.38 5.67
CA LEU A 60 -9.85 3.16 5.02
C LEU A 60 -10.07 2.72 3.55
N LEU A 61 -9.00 2.58 2.78
CA LEU A 61 -9.09 2.09 1.39
C LEU A 61 -9.59 0.64 1.31
N SER A 62 -9.23 -0.22 2.27
CA SER A 62 -9.74 -1.59 2.33
C SER A 62 -11.26 -1.61 2.58
N THR A 63 -11.75 -0.74 3.46
CA THR A 63 -13.19 -0.61 3.71
C THR A 63 -13.96 -0.08 2.50
N GLU A 64 -13.41 0.92 1.79
CA GLU A 64 -14.02 1.43 0.54
C GLU A 64 -14.05 0.37 -0.55
N ASN A 65 -12.99 -0.42 -0.70
CA ASN A 65 -12.95 -1.53 -1.65
C ASN A 65 -13.99 -2.63 -1.32
N ALA A 66 -14.21 -2.92 -0.03
CA ALA A 66 -15.23 -3.88 0.39
C ALA A 66 -16.64 -3.36 0.06
N GLN A 67 -16.92 -2.08 0.30
CA GLN A 67 -18.19 -1.45 -0.06
C GLN A 67 -18.43 -1.46 -1.58
N LEU A 68 -17.45 -1.04 -2.38
CA LEU A 68 -17.55 -1.04 -3.84
C LEU A 68 -17.81 -2.43 -4.40
N ARG A 69 -17.19 -3.47 -3.82
CA ARG A 69 -17.46 -4.86 -4.20
C ARG A 69 -18.88 -5.30 -3.87
N ALA A 70 -19.43 -4.86 -2.74
CA ALA A 70 -20.82 -5.13 -2.37
C ALA A 70 -21.80 -4.42 -3.32
N GLU A 71 -21.57 -3.14 -3.62
CA GLU A 71 -22.37 -2.38 -4.58
C GLU A 71 -22.33 -3.02 -5.99
N LEU A 72 -21.14 -3.43 -6.43
CA LEU A 72 -20.98 -4.14 -7.70
C LEU A 72 -21.72 -5.48 -7.71
N SER A 73 -21.74 -6.21 -6.58
CA SER A 73 -22.50 -7.46 -6.46
C SER A 73 -24.00 -7.22 -6.63
N ALA A 74 -24.54 -6.19 -5.96
CA ALA A 74 -25.96 -5.86 -6.08
C ALA A 74 -26.35 -5.44 -7.51
N VAL A 75 -25.47 -4.74 -8.22
CA VAL A 75 -25.68 -4.40 -9.63
C VAL A 75 -25.67 -5.66 -10.50
N LYS A 76 -24.76 -6.60 -10.26
CA LYS A 76 -24.73 -7.89 -10.99
C LYS A 76 -26.01 -8.71 -10.79
N ASP A 77 -26.53 -8.79 -9.58
CA ASP A 77 -27.76 -9.54 -9.28
C ASP A 77 -28.98 -8.94 -10.02
N ARG A 78 -29.03 -7.61 -10.12
CA ARG A 78 -30.06 -6.91 -10.90
C ARG A 78 -29.89 -7.15 -12.40
N LEU A 79 -28.67 -7.11 -12.92
CA LEU A 79 -28.38 -7.41 -14.31
C LEU A 79 -28.81 -8.84 -14.68
N ALA A 80 -28.50 -9.83 -13.83
CA ALA A 80 -28.96 -11.21 -14.04
C ALA A 80 -30.49 -11.33 -14.02
N THR A 81 -31.16 -10.56 -13.15
CA THR A 81 -32.63 -10.50 -13.11
C THR A 81 -33.19 -9.91 -14.41
N VAL A 82 -32.59 -8.83 -14.92
CA VAL A 82 -32.99 -8.20 -16.19
C VAL A 82 -32.75 -9.14 -17.36
N GLU A 83 -31.59 -9.80 -17.42
CA GLU A 83 -31.26 -10.79 -18.44
C GLU A 83 -32.31 -11.90 -18.50
N ARG A 84 -32.72 -12.42 -17.33
CA ARG A 84 -33.79 -13.41 -17.23
C ARG A 84 -35.14 -12.89 -17.76
N ILE A 85 -35.53 -11.66 -17.40
CA ILE A 85 -36.80 -11.07 -17.88
C ILE A 85 -36.81 -10.92 -19.40
N VAL A 86 -35.72 -10.39 -19.96
CA VAL A 86 -35.60 -10.17 -21.41
C VAL A 86 -35.60 -11.49 -22.17
N THR A 87 -34.90 -12.49 -21.63
CA THR A 87 -34.79 -13.83 -22.26
C THR A 87 -36.09 -14.63 -22.13
N ASP A 88 -36.66 -14.74 -20.92
CA ASP A 88 -37.89 -15.52 -20.71
C ASP A 88 -39.12 -14.85 -21.36
N GLY A 89 -39.17 -13.52 -21.36
CA GLY A 89 -40.28 -12.74 -21.93
C GLY A 89 -40.41 -12.89 -23.44
N SER A 90 -39.28 -12.92 -24.15
CA SER A 90 -39.25 -13.08 -25.62
C SER A 90 -39.69 -14.48 -26.05
N TYR A 91 -39.16 -15.55 -25.42
CA TYR A 91 -39.58 -16.92 -25.73
C TYR A 91 -41.05 -17.20 -25.39
N ARG A 92 -41.61 -16.55 -24.36
CA ARG A 92 -43.03 -16.70 -24.02
C ARG A 92 -43.92 -16.04 -25.07
N LEU A 93 -43.56 -14.84 -25.52
CA LEU A 93 -44.31 -14.11 -26.54
C LEU A 93 -44.29 -14.86 -27.89
N ASP A 94 -43.13 -15.37 -28.32
CA ASP A 94 -43.01 -16.13 -29.57
C ASP A 94 -43.88 -17.39 -29.54
N ARG A 95 -43.91 -18.11 -28.41
CA ARG A 95 -44.80 -19.27 -28.24
C ARG A 95 -46.28 -18.90 -28.23
N GLU A 96 -46.66 -17.77 -27.62
CA GLU A 96 -48.03 -17.27 -27.66
C GLU A 96 -48.45 -16.86 -29.09
N ILE A 97 -47.54 -16.24 -29.85
CA ILE A 97 -47.78 -15.88 -31.25
C ILE A 97 -47.99 -17.12 -32.12
N ASP A 98 -47.14 -18.14 -31.99
CA ASP A 98 -47.29 -19.40 -32.75
C ASP A 98 -48.57 -20.15 -32.37
N ALA A 99 -48.98 -20.13 -31.11
CA ALA A 99 -50.25 -20.71 -30.67
C ALA A 99 -51.47 -19.98 -31.25
N LEU A 100 -51.39 -18.66 -31.44
CA LEU A 100 -52.44 -17.84 -32.08
C LEU A 100 -52.45 -17.99 -33.61
N ARG A 101 -51.32 -18.38 -34.22
CA ARG A 101 -51.20 -18.72 -35.65
C ARG A 101 -51.73 -20.12 -35.99
N GLY A 102 -52.71 -20.64 -35.24
CA GLY A 102 -53.34 -21.95 -35.45
C GLY A 102 -53.65 -22.25 -36.93
N PRO A 103 -53.83 -23.54 -37.30
CA PRO A 103 -53.72 -24.02 -38.67
C PRO A 103 -54.50 -23.13 -39.63
N ALA A 104 -53.77 -22.50 -40.55
CA ALA A 104 -54.35 -21.68 -41.60
C ALA A 104 -55.40 -22.53 -42.33
N ASN A 105 -56.67 -22.12 -42.22
CA ASN A 105 -57.75 -22.65 -43.05
C ASN A 105 -57.55 -22.25 -44.51
#